data_AF-P95455-F1
#
_entry.id   AF-P95455-F1
#
_cell.length_a   1.000
_cell.length_b   1.000
_cell.length_c   1.000
_cell.angle_alpha   90.00
_cell.angle_beta   90.00
_cell.angle_gamma   90.00
#
_symmetry.space_group_name_H-M   'P 1'
#
loop_
_entity.id
_entity.type
_entity.pdbx_description
1 polymer ?
#
loop_
_entity_poly.entity_id
_entity_poly.type
_entity_poly.pdbx_seq_one_letter_code
_entity_poly.pdbx_strand_id
1 'polypeptide(L)' 'GTGSEANAQAFIRQQGGGDFRYFKKTLQGKPFYVVTYGSFPNRAAALAAVKKLPSKVQAGKPWPRTFASIQQEIGQAH' A
#
# COMPACT_ATOMS: atom_id res chain seq x y z
N GLY A 1 -3.77 5.72 -1.52
CA GLY A 1 -2.72 5.71 -2.56
C GLY A 1 -2.38 7.15 -2.86
N THR A 2 -1.12 7.46 -3.12
CA THR A 2 -0.69 8.85 -3.28
C THR A 2 -0.16 9.05 -4.69
N GLY A 3 -0.54 10.16 -5.33
CA GLY A 3 -0.13 10.46 -6.71
C GLY A 3 1.37 10.76 -6.87
N SER A 4 2.16 10.70 -5.80
CA SER A 4 3.57 11.09 -5.82
C SER A 4 4.40 10.12 -4.99
N GLU A 5 5.51 9.66 -5.57
CA GLU A 5 6.50 8.77 -4.94
C GLU A 5 7.00 9.35 -3.62
N ALA A 6 7.28 10.65 -3.61
CA ALA A 6 7.77 11.37 -2.44
C ALA A 6 6.82 11.21 -1.23
N ASN A 7 5.51 11.23 -1.45
CA ASN A 7 4.55 11.04 -0.37
C ASN A 7 4.49 9.58 0.10
N ALA A 8 4.61 8.62 -0.82
CA ALA A 8 4.72 7.21 -0.46
C ALA A 8 5.98 6.97 0.38
N GLN A 9 7.12 7.49 -0.07
CA GLN A 9 8.41 7.32 0.60
C GLN A 9 8.46 8.06 1.94
N ALA A 10 7.92 9.28 2.02
CA ALA A 10 7.81 10.03 3.27
C ALA A 10 6.92 9.31 4.29
N PHE A 11 5.83 8.69 3.83
CA PHE A 11 4.97 7.87 4.69
C PHE A 11 5.72 6.65 5.23
N ILE A 12 6.44 5.92 4.37
CA ILE A 12 7.27 4.77 4.77
C ILE A 12 8.33 5.17 5.80
N ARG A 13 9.01 6.29 5.56
CA ARG A 13 9.99 6.87 6.49
C ARG A 13 9.37 7.24 7.84
N GLN A 14 8.18 7.85 7.84
CA GLN A 14 7.45 8.18 9.08
C GLN A 14 7.06 6.94 9.88
N GLN A 15 6.90 5.78 9.23
CA GLN A 15 6.50 4.54 9.89
C GLN A 15 7.68 3.62 10.25
N GLY A 16 8.93 4.04 10.01
CA GLY A 16 10.12 3.25 10.37
C GLY A 16 10.58 2.24 9.32
N GLY A 17 10.00 2.24 8.11
CA GLY A 17 10.54 1.59 6.91
C GLY A 17 10.49 0.07 6.81
N GLY A 18 10.64 -0.68 7.92
CA GLY A 18 10.93 -2.12 7.89
C GLY A 18 9.90 -2.99 7.17
N ASP A 19 8.62 -2.70 7.37
CA ASP A 19 7.51 -3.50 6.82
C ASP A 19 6.75 -2.79 5.70
N PHE A 20 7.03 -1.51 5.44
CA PHE A 20 6.32 -0.78 4.39
C PHE A 20 7.07 -0.85 3.08
N ARG A 21 6.38 -1.30 2.05
CA ARG A 21 6.86 -1.30 0.67
C ARG A 21 5.99 -0.40 -0.16
N TYR A 22 6.51 0.10 -1.26
CA TYR A 22 5.70 0.77 -2.26
C TYR A 22 6.02 0.21 -3.63
N PHE A 23 5.04 0.31 -4.52
CA PHE A 23 5.25 0.06 -5.93
C PHE A 23 4.63 1.18 -6.75
N LYS A 24 5.30 1.48 -7.86
CA LYS A 24 4.80 2.38 -8.90
C LYS A 24 3.94 1.56 -9.84
N LYS A 25 2.71 2.00 -10.10
CA LYS A 25 1.87 1.51 -11.17
C LYS A 25 1.47 2.65 -12.08
N THR A 26 1.18 2.37 -13.34
CA THR A 26 0.55 3.35 -14.23
C THR A 26 -0.95 3.12 -14.17
N LEU A 27 -1.71 4.13 -13.76
CA LEU A 27 -3.17 4.09 -13.78
C LEU A 27 -3.65 5.20 -14.73
N GLN A 28 -4.30 4.81 -15.83
CA GLN A 28 -4.82 5.75 -16.85
C GLN A 28 -3.72 6.69 -17.40
N GLY A 29 -2.55 6.15 -17.72
CA GLY A 29 -1.41 6.94 -18.22
C GLY A 29 -0.71 7.83 -17.18
N LYS A 30 -1.15 7.81 -15.92
CA LYS A 30 -0.55 8.57 -14.83
C LYS A 30 0.23 7.66 -13.87
N PRO A 31 1.43 8.07 -13.41
CA PRO A 31 2.15 7.34 -12.39
C PRO A 31 1.38 7.41 -11.07
N PHE A 32 1.12 6.26 -10.48
CA PHE A 32 0.40 6.10 -9.23
C PHE A 32 1.21 5.25 -8.27
N TYR A 33 1.35 5.71 -7.04
CA TYR A 33 2.19 5.06 -6.04
C TYR A 33 1.31 4.44 -4.96
N VAL A 34 1.41 3.12 -4.84
CA VAL A 34 0.67 2.35 -3.85
C VAL A 34 1.64 1.90 -2.77
N VAL A 35 1.39 2.34 -1.54
CA VAL A 35 2.11 1.87 -0.35
C VAL A 35 1.37 0.66 0.19
N THR A 36 2.09 -0.43 0.37
CA THR A 36 1.65 -1.65 1.06
C THR A 36 2.43 -1.84 2.35
N TYR A 37 1.79 -2.47 3.32
CA TYR A 37 2.38 -2.82 4.60
C TYR A 37 2.39 -4.33 4.73
N GLY A 38 3.56 -4.92 4.95
CA GLY A 38 3.77 -6.35 5.09
C GLY A 38 3.39 -7.18 3.86
N SER A 39 3.60 -8.50 3.99
CA SER A 39 2.98 -9.50 3.12
C SER A 39 2.11 -10.38 3.99
N PHE A 40 0.80 -10.36 3.74
CA PHE A 40 -0.17 -11.12 4.52
C PHE A 40 -0.74 -12.27 3.69
N PRO A 41 -0.88 -13.47 4.27
CA PRO A 41 -1.40 -14.63 3.54
C PRO A 41 -2.88 -14.48 3.18
N ASN A 42 -3.64 -13.64 3.89
CA ASN A 42 -5.07 -13.45 3.64
C ASN A 42 -5.58 -12.07 4.10
N ARG A 43 -6.82 -11.75 3.71
CA ARG A 43 -7.51 -10.50 4.06
C ARG A 43 -7.66 -10.31 5.58
N ALA A 44 -7.83 -11.38 6.35
CA ALA A 44 -7.99 -11.31 7.80
C ALA A 44 -6.69 -10.85 8.50
N ALA A 45 -5.54 -11.36 8.05
CA ALA A 45 -4.23 -10.93 8.53
C ALA A 45 -3.96 -9.46 8.18
N ALA A 46 -4.34 -9.00 6.98
CA ALA A 46 -4.26 -7.59 6.60
C ALA A 46 -5.18 -6.70 7.46
N LEU A 47 -6.41 -7.12 7.75
CA LEU A 47 -7.34 -6.42 8.63
C LEU A 47 -6.80 -6.32 10.07
N ALA A 48 -6.20 -7.39 10.58
CA ALA A 48 -5.57 -7.41 11.90
C ALA A 48 -4.39 -6.42 11.96
N ALA A 49 -3.59 -6.36 10.89
CA ALA A 49 -2.52 -5.38 10.78
C ALA A 49 -3.05 -3.94 10.75
N VAL A 50 -4.12 -3.66 9.99
CA VAL A 50 -4.78 -2.33 9.98
C VAL A 50 -5.20 -1.89 11.38
N LYS A 51 -5.71 -2.80 12.22
CA LYS A 51 -6.04 -2.51 13.62
C LYS A 51 -4.82 -2.22 14.48
N LYS A 52 -3.66 -2.80 14.17
CA LYS A 52 -2.38 -2.57 14.85
C LYS A 52 -1.65 -1.31 14.37
N LEU A 53 -2.03 -0.77 13.21
CA LEU A 53 -1.41 0.43 12.67
C LEU A 53 -1.85 1.69 13.44
N PRO A 54 -0.96 2.69 13.56
CA PRO A 54 -1.27 3.93 14.26
C PRO A 54 -2.39 4.70 13.57
N SER A 55 -3.11 5.53 14.34
CA SER A 55 -4.32 6.26 13.92
C SER A 55 -4.11 7.11 12.66
N LYS A 56 -2.89 7.57 12.39
CA LYS A 56 -2.52 8.31 11.17
C LYS A 56 -2.71 7.48 9.90
N VAL A 57 -2.44 6.19 9.97
CA VAL A 57 -2.68 5.26 8.85
C VAL A 57 -4.17 4.96 8.73
N GLN A 58 -4.85 4.73 9.87
CA GLN A 58 -6.29 4.51 9.91
C GLN A 58 -7.09 5.71 9.37
N ALA A 59 -6.61 6.93 9.60
CA ALA A 59 -7.18 8.17 9.08
C ALA A 59 -7.13 8.22 7.54
N GLY A 60 -6.14 7.56 6.93
CA GLY A 60 -6.07 7.35 5.48
C GLY A 60 -7.09 6.35 4.94
N LYS A 61 -7.98 5.82 5.78
CA LYS A 61 -8.98 4.77 5.48
C LYS A 61 -8.37 3.65 4.61
N PRO A 62 -7.38 2.92 5.13
CA PRO A 62 -6.65 1.94 4.36
C PRO A 62 -7.61 0.83 3.95
N TRP A 63 -7.79 0.67 2.64
CA TRP A 63 -8.61 -0.41 2.11
C TRP A 63 -7.83 -1.74 2.14
N PRO A 64 -8.32 -2.79 2.82
CA PRO A 64 -7.66 -4.08 2.74
C PRO A 64 -7.82 -4.64 1.33
N ARG A 65 -6.75 -4.59 0.53
CA ARG A 65 -6.65 -5.27 -0.76
C ARG A 65 -5.90 -6.58 -0.62
N THR A 66 -6.29 -7.57 -1.41
CA THR A 66 -5.57 -8.85 -1.48
C THR A 66 -4.34 -8.72 -2.36
N PHE A 67 -3.28 -9.46 -2.03
CA PHE A 67 -2.09 -9.52 -2.86
C PHE A 67 -2.43 -10.02 -4.28
N ALA A 68 -3.37 -10.96 -4.42
CA ALA A 68 -3.87 -11.42 -5.72
C ALA A 68 -4.45 -10.27 -6.58
N SER A 69 -5.23 -9.36 -5.99
CA SER A 69 -5.75 -8.18 -6.70
C SER A 69 -4.64 -7.22 -7.09
N ILE A 70 -3.65 -7.04 -6.22
CA ILE A 70 -2.48 -6.20 -6.50
C ILE A 70 -1.63 -6.82 -7.61
N GLN A 71 -1.40 -8.13 -7.58
CA GLN A 71 -0.60 -8.86 -8.55
C GLN A 71 -1.28 -8.91 -9.93
N GLN A 72 -2.62 -9.03 -9.97
CA GLN A 72 -3.41 -8.81 -11.19
C GLN A 72 -3.26 -7.37 -11.71
N GLU A 73 -3.34 -6.38 -10.82
CA GLU A 73 -3.14 -4.97 -11.19
C GLU A 73 -1.70 -4.65 -11.65
N ILE A 74 -0.70 -5.35 -11.13
CA ILE A 74 0.71 -5.23 -11.54
C ILE A 74 0.91 -5.94 -12.88
N GLY A 75 0.33 -7.12 -13.07
CA GLY A 75 0.44 -7.89 -14.32
C GLY A 75 -0.27 -7.25 -15.50
N GLN A 76 -1.25 -6.38 -15.26
CA GLN A 76 -1.92 -5.58 -16.30
C GLN A 76 -1.21 -4.26 -16.63
N ALA A 77 -0.09 -3.95 -15.98
CA ALA A 77 0.78 -2.85 -16.42
C ALA A 77 1.64 -3.33 -17.60
N HIS A 78 1.01 -3.55 -18.75
CA HIS A 78 1.67 -3.73 -20.04
C HIS A 78 1.65 -2.42 -20.83
#